data_AF-A0A7X9BCE1-F1
#
_entry.id   AF-A0A7X9BCE1-F1
#
_cell.length_a   1.000
_cell.length_b   1.000
_cell.length_c   1.000
_cell.angle_alpha   90.00
_cell.angle_beta   90.00
_cell.angle_gamma   90.00
#
_symmetry.space_group_name_H-M   'P 1'
#
loop_
_entity.id
_entity.type
_entity.pdbx_description
1 polymer ?
#
loop_
_entity_poly.entity_id
_entity_poly.type
_entity_poly.pdbx_seq_one_letter_code
_entity_poly.pdbx_strand_id
1 'polypeptide(L)'
;MDEKTTKKRKKTGIYILILGLILVCSLVFIYYMLRINQKEKFDKLYSKERYLTVSYGVIEQEKMFQEENALFKKVFQENKYYLIITKDNTLFTYYLDWYYQIDPLKGYKLVYNIKLTDKQVQNILNNVREKALEQNLREDENIAIYIDKKNMYINSNDFQLILQKEDILISI
;
A
#
# COMPACT_ATOMS: atom_id res chain seq x y z
N MET A 1 -0.78 -40.34 46.06
CA MET A 1 -1.16 -39.60 44.83
C MET A 1 -0.36 -40.19 43.69
N ASP A 2 -1.01 -40.94 42.80
CA ASP A 2 -0.37 -41.96 41.95
C ASP A 2 0.54 -41.41 40.84
N GLU A 3 1.71 -42.02 40.69
CA GLU A 3 2.71 -41.73 39.65
C GLU A 3 2.13 -41.88 38.23
N LYS A 4 1.17 -42.80 38.04
CA LYS A 4 0.42 -43.00 36.79
C LYS A 4 -0.44 -41.79 36.41
N THR A 5 -1.11 -41.15 37.36
CA THR A 5 -1.93 -39.95 37.12
C THR A 5 -1.08 -38.75 36.73
N THR A 6 0.11 -38.60 37.32
CA THR A 6 1.06 -37.53 37.01
C THR A 6 1.68 -37.69 35.61
N LYS A 7 2.03 -38.93 35.22
CA LYS A 7 2.55 -39.25 33.87
C LYS A 7 1.51 -39.03 32.77
N LYS A 8 0.24 -39.36 33.04
CA LYS A 8 -0.88 -39.14 32.10
C LYS A 8 -1.18 -37.65 31.91
N ARG A 9 -1.23 -36.86 33.00
CA ARG A 9 -1.39 -35.39 32.93
C ARG A 9 -0.23 -34.70 32.20
N LYS A 10 1.02 -35.13 32.41
CA LYS A 10 2.19 -34.62 31.65
C LYS A 10 2.06 -34.89 30.14
N LYS A 11 1.64 -36.10 29.74
CA LYS A 11 1.39 -36.42 28.33
C LYS A 11 0.28 -35.55 27.74
N THR A 12 -0.85 -35.38 28.43
CA THR A 12 -1.96 -34.52 27.96
C THR A 12 -1.52 -33.06 27.81
N GLY A 13 -0.72 -32.53 28.74
CA GLY A 13 -0.17 -31.17 28.64
C GLY A 13 0.77 -31.00 27.43
N ILE A 14 1.60 -31.99 27.13
CA ILE A 14 2.46 -31.97 25.93
C ILE A 14 1.62 -31.99 24.65
N TYR A 15 0.56 -32.80 24.57
CA TYR A 15 -0.31 -32.82 23.39
C TYR A 15 -1.05 -31.48 23.18
N ILE A 16 -1.50 -30.83 24.25
CA ILE A 16 -2.13 -29.51 24.18
C ILE A 16 -1.13 -28.46 23.68
N LEU A 17 0.12 -28.51 24.16
CA LEU A 17 1.19 -27.63 23.67
C LEU A 17 1.49 -27.85 22.18
N ILE A 18 1.58 -29.11 21.74
CA ILE A 18 1.83 -29.45 20.33
C ILE A 18 0.66 -28.95 19.46
N LEU A 19 -0.59 -29.21 19.86
CA LEU A 19 -1.77 -28.74 19.14
C LEU A 19 -1.83 -27.21 19.08
N GLY A 20 -1.51 -26.53 20.18
CA GLY A 20 -1.42 -25.07 20.22
C GLY A 20 -0.35 -24.53 19.27
N LEU A 21 0.83 -25.16 19.24
CA LEU A 21 1.92 -24.76 18.35
C LEU A 21 1.57 -24.96 16.87
N ILE A 22 0.96 -26.11 16.53
CA ILE A 22 0.46 -26.36 15.16
C ILE A 22 -0.55 -25.28 14.76
N LEU A 23 -1.50 -24.95 15.64
CA LEU A 23 -2.52 -23.94 15.36
C LEU A 23 -1.91 -22.56 15.12
N VAL A 24 -0.95 -22.14 15.96
CA VAL A 24 -0.22 -20.88 15.75
C VAL A 24 0.54 -20.89 14.43
N CYS A 25 1.27 -21.97 14.11
CA CYS A 25 1.97 -22.11 12.84
C CYS A 25 1.02 -22.05 11.64
N SER A 26 -0.15 -22.69 11.72
CA SER A 26 -1.16 -22.63 10.67
C SER A 26 -1.71 -21.21 10.47
N LEU A 27 -1.99 -20.48 11.55
CA LEU A 27 -2.45 -19.08 11.45
C LEU A 27 -1.41 -18.18 10.81
N VAL A 28 -0.14 -18.31 11.22
CA VAL A 28 0.98 -17.57 10.61
C VAL A 28 1.13 -17.93 9.13
N PHE A 29 1.02 -19.20 8.78
CA PHE A 29 1.10 -19.67 7.39
C PHE A 29 -0.04 -19.11 6.53
N ILE A 30 -1.29 -19.16 7.01
CA ILE A 30 -2.45 -18.60 6.29
C ILE A 30 -2.27 -17.09 6.10
N TYR A 31 -1.88 -16.37 7.15
CA TYR A 31 -1.57 -14.94 7.06
C TYR A 31 -0.51 -14.66 5.99
N TYR A 32 0.58 -15.44 5.98
CA TYR A 32 1.65 -15.30 5.01
C TYR A 32 1.19 -15.54 3.57
N MET A 33 0.39 -16.59 3.33
CA MET A 33 -0.19 -16.89 2.01
C MET A 33 -1.13 -15.77 1.54
N LEU A 34 -1.93 -15.19 2.45
CA LEU A 34 -2.76 -14.02 2.12
C LEU A 34 -1.92 -12.82 1.70
N ARG A 35 -0.79 -12.55 2.38
CA ARG A 35 0.14 -11.47 2.02
C ARG A 35 0.80 -11.72 0.67
N ILE A 36 1.20 -12.95 0.35
CA ILE A 36 1.74 -13.31 -0.98
C ILE A 36 0.72 -13.00 -2.07
N ASN A 37 -0.53 -13.46 -1.92
CA ASN A 37 -1.57 -13.23 -2.92
C ASN A 37 -1.84 -11.73 -3.14
N GLN A 38 -1.77 -10.93 -2.07
CA GLN A 38 -1.87 -9.47 -2.19
C GLN A 38 -0.64 -8.88 -2.90
N LYS A 39 0.56 -9.39 -2.61
CA LYS A 39 1.80 -8.99 -3.29
C LYS A 39 1.74 -9.24 -4.78
N GLU A 40 1.30 -10.42 -5.21
CA GLU A 40 1.18 -10.75 -6.64
C GLU A 40 0.21 -9.81 -7.36
N LYS A 41 -0.93 -9.49 -6.73
CA LYS A 41 -1.89 -8.51 -7.27
C LYS A 41 -1.27 -7.12 -7.38
N PHE A 42 -0.56 -6.68 -6.35
CA PHE A 42 0.12 -5.39 -6.35
C PHE A 42 1.21 -5.34 -7.43
N ASP A 43 2.10 -6.33 -7.49
CA ASP A 43 3.18 -6.41 -8.47
C ASP A 43 2.64 -6.40 -9.90
N LYS A 44 1.53 -7.11 -10.15
CA LYS A 44 0.83 -7.09 -11.44
C LYS A 44 0.28 -5.71 -11.81
N LEU A 45 -0.18 -4.92 -10.84
CA LEU A 45 -0.64 -3.53 -11.08
C LEU A 45 0.56 -2.59 -11.27
N TYR A 46 1.56 -2.70 -10.41
CA TYR A 46 2.71 -1.81 -10.35
C TYR A 46 3.63 -1.94 -11.58
N SER A 47 3.67 -3.12 -12.19
CA SER A 47 4.41 -3.40 -13.43
C SER A 47 3.77 -2.85 -14.70
N LYS A 48 2.52 -2.38 -14.65
CA LYS A 48 1.84 -1.84 -15.84
C LYS A 48 2.40 -0.48 -16.22
N GLU A 49 2.37 -0.21 -17.53
CA GLU A 49 2.60 1.14 -18.04
C GLU A 49 1.57 2.12 -17.47
N ARG A 50 1.99 3.37 -17.26
CA ARG A 50 1.22 4.38 -16.52
C ARG A 50 0.93 5.58 -17.42
N TYR A 51 -0.30 6.09 -17.33
CA TYR A 51 -0.63 7.42 -17.84
C TYR A 51 -0.26 8.49 -16.83
N LEU A 52 -0.61 8.27 -15.55
CA LEU A 52 -0.47 9.24 -14.48
C LEU A 52 0.06 8.55 -13.22
N THR A 53 1.01 9.20 -12.54
CA THR A 53 1.39 8.89 -11.16
C THR A 53 1.28 10.17 -10.35
N VAL A 54 0.64 10.12 -9.19
CA VAL A 54 0.46 11.25 -8.29
C VAL A 54 0.99 10.86 -6.91
N SER A 55 1.76 11.75 -6.32
CA SER A 55 2.35 11.59 -4.99
C SER A 55 1.75 12.62 -4.05
N TYR A 56 1.12 12.19 -2.95
CA TYR A 56 0.42 13.04 -1.98
C TYR A 56 0.60 12.54 -0.53
N GLY A 57 0.27 13.38 0.45
CA GLY A 57 0.46 13.12 1.88
C GLY A 57 1.55 13.98 2.54
N VAL A 58 1.55 14.04 3.87
CA VAL A 58 2.48 14.86 4.67
C VAL A 58 3.79 14.11 4.87
N ILE A 59 4.91 14.73 4.49
CA ILE A 59 6.26 14.29 4.82
C ILE A 59 6.59 14.84 6.21
N GLU A 60 6.27 14.10 7.27
CA GLU A 60 6.71 14.45 8.63
C GLU A 60 8.16 13.99 8.84
N GLN A 61 9.12 14.80 8.38
CA GLN A 61 10.58 14.73 8.62
C GLN A 61 11.15 13.34 9.01
N GLU A 62 11.91 12.77 8.06
CA GLU A 62 12.84 11.63 8.19
C GLU A 62 13.10 11.17 9.63
N LYS A 63 12.19 10.35 10.18
CA LYS A 63 12.53 9.55 11.36
C LYS A 63 13.47 8.45 10.90
N MET A 64 14.77 8.72 11.02
CA MET A 64 15.82 7.74 10.79
C MET A 64 15.54 6.44 11.57
N PHE A 65 15.69 5.36 10.82
CA PHE A 65 15.61 3.95 11.20
C PHE A 65 16.02 3.65 12.64
N GLN A 66 15.20 2.90 13.37
CA GLN A 66 15.63 2.18 14.57
C GLN A 66 15.63 0.68 14.25
N GLU A 67 16.82 0.08 14.23
CA GLU A 67 16.98 -1.37 14.10
C GLU A 67 16.64 -2.04 15.43
N GLU A 68 15.58 -2.86 15.48
CA GLU A 68 15.21 -3.62 16.68
C GLU A 68 15.96 -4.97 16.78
N ASN A 69 16.31 -5.62 15.65
CA ASN A 69 17.31 -6.72 15.52
C ASN A 69 17.42 -7.25 14.07
N ALA A 70 18.32 -8.23 13.85
CA ALA A 70 18.62 -8.84 12.54
C ALA A 70 17.48 -9.65 11.89
N LEU A 71 16.44 -10.05 12.64
CA LEU A 71 15.29 -10.81 12.12
C LEU A 71 14.06 -9.93 11.89
N PHE A 72 13.95 -8.84 12.65
CA PHE A 72 12.82 -7.93 12.69
C PHE A 72 13.31 -6.51 12.41
N LYS A 73 13.65 -6.23 11.14
CA LYS A 73 13.86 -4.85 10.72
C LYS A 73 12.50 -4.18 10.55
N LYS A 74 12.18 -3.27 11.47
CA LYS A 74 11.05 -2.35 11.36
C LYS A 74 11.44 -1.25 10.38
N VAL A 75 10.77 -1.18 9.24
CA VAL A 75 10.99 -0.11 8.27
C VAL A 75 9.83 0.87 8.40
N PHE A 76 10.11 2.05 8.94
CA PHE A 76 9.16 3.16 8.93
C PHE A 76 9.35 3.90 7.61
N GLN A 77 8.27 4.02 6.85
CA GLN A 77 8.24 4.93 5.71
C GLN A 77 7.01 5.81 5.95
N GLU A 78 7.21 7.13 5.87
CA GLU A 78 6.15 8.10 6.11
C GLU A 78 4.96 7.89 5.19
N ASN A 79 3.78 8.37 5.64
CA ASN A 79 2.44 8.30 5.04
C ASN A 79 2.35 8.97 3.66
N LYS A 80 3.21 8.55 2.73
CA LYS A 80 3.25 9.00 1.34
C LYS A 80 2.37 8.06 0.53
N TYR A 81 1.30 8.63 0.02
CA TYR A 81 0.35 7.94 -0.80
C TYR A 81 0.69 8.16 -2.27
N TYR A 82 0.41 7.13 -3.06
CA TYR A 82 0.57 7.13 -4.50
C TYR A 82 -0.76 6.80 -5.12
N LEU A 83 -1.17 7.60 -6.10
CA LEU A 83 -2.28 7.28 -6.99
C LEU A 83 -1.72 7.04 -8.39
N ILE A 84 -2.10 5.94 -9.01
CA ILE A 84 -1.64 5.56 -10.35
C ILE A 84 -2.85 5.30 -11.24
N ILE A 85 -2.82 5.85 -12.44
CA ILE A 85 -3.71 5.45 -13.55
C ILE A 85 -2.85 4.74 -14.58
N THR A 86 -3.13 3.46 -14.79
CA THR A 86 -2.41 2.60 -15.74
C THR A 86 -2.95 2.75 -17.16
N LYS A 87 -2.17 2.31 -18.15
CA LYS A 87 -2.57 2.30 -19.56
C LYS A 87 -3.70 1.34 -19.91
N ASP A 88 -4.00 0.42 -19.01
CA ASP A 88 -5.21 -0.40 -19.13
C ASP A 88 -6.39 0.21 -18.34
N ASN A 89 -6.37 1.50 -18.04
CA ASN A 89 -7.44 2.22 -17.35
C ASN A 89 -7.75 1.68 -15.95
N THR A 90 -6.74 1.18 -15.24
CA THR A 90 -6.91 0.84 -13.82
C THR A 90 -6.43 2.03 -12.99
N LEU A 91 -7.30 2.55 -12.12
CA LEU A 91 -6.90 3.50 -11.09
C LEU A 91 -6.68 2.73 -9.81
N PHE A 92 -5.49 2.85 -9.22
CA PHE A 92 -5.23 2.29 -7.90
C PHE A 92 -4.42 3.24 -7.03
N THR A 93 -4.60 3.12 -5.72
CA THR A 93 -3.82 3.85 -4.73
C THR A 93 -3.14 2.91 -3.75
N TYR A 94 -1.94 3.29 -3.34
CA TYR A 94 -1.22 2.57 -2.30
C TYR A 94 -0.39 3.53 -1.45
N TYR A 95 -0.06 3.10 -0.24
CA TYR A 95 0.98 3.71 0.58
C TYR A 95 1.91 2.62 1.08
N LEU A 96 3.05 3.04 1.63
CA LEU A 96 3.88 2.15 2.42
C LEU A 96 3.58 2.36 3.90
N ASP A 97 3.32 1.25 4.60
CA ASP A 97 3.17 1.21 6.05
C ASP A 97 4.39 0.54 6.70
N TRP A 98 4.45 0.57 8.03
CA TRP A 98 5.40 -0.22 8.78
C TRP A 98 5.30 -1.70 8.43
N TYR A 99 6.45 -2.35 8.30
CA TYR A 99 6.52 -3.78 8.02
C TYR A 99 7.73 -4.44 8.65
N TYR A 100 7.61 -5.75 8.86
CA TYR A 100 8.72 -6.63 9.18
C TYR A 100 9.42 -7.08 7.90
N GLN A 101 10.75 -7.18 7.89
CA GLN A 101 11.51 -7.62 6.70
C GLN A 101 11.01 -8.92 6.04
N ILE A 102 10.48 -9.85 6.85
CA ILE A 102 9.92 -11.13 6.37
C ILE A 102 8.53 -11.00 5.72
N ASP A 103 7.88 -9.83 5.81
CA ASP A 103 6.59 -9.56 5.18
C ASP A 103 6.74 -9.53 3.65
N PRO A 104 6.06 -10.44 2.91
CA PRO A 104 6.14 -10.48 1.45
C PRO A 104 5.78 -9.16 0.79
N LEU A 105 4.82 -8.44 1.37
CA LEU A 105 4.35 -7.16 0.86
C LEU A 105 5.26 -5.99 1.20
N LYS A 106 6.27 -6.19 2.06
CA LYS A 106 7.23 -5.16 2.46
C LYS A 106 6.59 -3.81 2.77
N GLY A 107 5.45 -3.81 3.46
CA GLY A 107 4.74 -2.58 3.84
C GLY A 107 3.81 -1.98 2.79
N TYR A 108 3.85 -2.43 1.53
CA TYR A 108 2.92 -1.96 0.50
C TYR A 108 1.48 -2.32 0.89
N LYS A 109 0.61 -1.31 0.90
CA LYS A 109 -0.82 -1.47 1.15
C LYS A 109 -1.61 -0.83 0.02
N LEU A 110 -2.29 -1.67 -0.75
CA LEU A 110 -3.28 -1.25 -1.74
C LEU A 110 -4.54 -0.78 -1.01
N VAL A 111 -4.95 0.47 -1.23
CA VAL A 111 -6.10 1.08 -0.56
C VAL A 111 -7.31 1.15 -1.47
N TYR A 112 -7.08 1.42 -2.75
CA TYR A 112 -8.12 1.61 -3.74
C TYR A 112 -7.71 0.95 -5.05
N ASN A 113 -8.66 0.34 -5.75
CA ASN A 113 -8.44 -0.27 -7.06
C ASN A 113 -9.77 -0.36 -7.81
N ILE A 114 -9.89 0.38 -8.90
CA ILE A 114 -11.07 0.40 -9.76
C ILE A 114 -10.67 0.38 -11.23
N LYS A 115 -11.59 -0.08 -12.07
CA LYS A 115 -11.49 0.06 -13.52
C LYS A 115 -12.20 1.33 -13.95
N LEU A 116 -11.53 2.16 -14.73
CA LEU A 116 -12.08 3.36 -15.34
C LEU A 116 -12.50 3.08 -16.78
N THR A 117 -13.50 3.82 -17.24
CA THR A 117 -13.81 3.90 -18.68
C THR A 117 -12.76 4.74 -19.40
N ASP A 118 -12.61 4.54 -20.72
CA ASP A 118 -11.72 5.37 -21.54
C ASP A 118 -12.06 6.86 -21.40
N LYS A 119 -13.36 7.19 -21.35
CA LYS A 119 -13.85 8.56 -21.19
C LYS A 119 -13.37 9.17 -19.87
N GLN A 120 -13.52 8.46 -18.75
CA GLN A 120 -13.05 8.93 -17.45
C GLN A 120 -11.54 9.17 -17.45
N VAL A 121 -10.76 8.24 -18.03
CA VAL A 121 -9.31 8.39 -18.12
C VAL A 121 -8.95 9.64 -18.92
N GLN A 122 -9.52 9.83 -20.11
CA GLN A 122 -9.22 11.00 -20.93
C GLN A 122 -9.64 12.31 -20.26
N ASN A 123 -10.80 12.33 -19.59
CA ASN A 123 -11.25 13.49 -18.83
C ASN A 123 -10.28 13.85 -17.70
N ILE A 124 -9.84 12.86 -16.90
CA ILE A 124 -8.87 13.09 -15.82
C ILE A 124 -7.57 13.63 -16.40
N LEU A 125 -7.00 12.97 -17.41
CA LEU A 125 -5.71 13.36 -17.98
C LEU A 125 -5.76 14.76 -18.59
N ASN A 126 -6.85 15.13 -19.27
CA ASN A 126 -7.00 16.45 -19.87
C ASN A 126 -7.12 17.56 -18.82
N ASN A 127 -7.99 17.39 -17.82
CA ASN A 127 -8.15 18.38 -16.75
C ASN A 127 -6.86 18.52 -15.91
N VAL A 128 -6.15 17.41 -15.66
CA VAL A 128 -4.87 17.43 -14.93
C VAL A 128 -3.83 18.20 -15.72
N ARG A 129 -3.69 17.96 -17.04
CA ARG A 129 -2.75 18.69 -17.89
C ARG A 129 -3.07 20.18 -17.93
N GLU A 130 -4.34 20.53 -18.12
CA GLU A 130 -4.79 21.92 -18.16
C GLU A 130 -4.43 22.64 -16.86
N LYS A 131 -4.82 22.08 -15.70
CA LYS A 131 -4.53 22.69 -14.39
C LYS A 131 -3.05 22.77 -14.06
N ALA A 132 -2.28 21.75 -14.40
CA ALA A 132 -0.84 21.73 -14.14
C ALA A 132 -0.04 22.72 -15.02
N LEU A 133 -0.56 23.10 -16.19
CA LEU A 133 0.07 24.10 -17.07
C LEU A 133 -0.34 25.54 -16.73
N GLU A 134 -1.55 25.74 -16.20
CA GLU A 134 -2.07 27.07 -15.81
C GLU A 134 -1.32 27.67 -14.62
N GLN A 135 -0.73 26.84 -13.77
CA GLN A 135 -0.22 27.27 -12.47
C GLN A 135 1.32 27.14 -12.43
N ASN A 136 2.03 28.25 -12.23
CA ASN A 136 3.48 28.26 -11.95
C ASN A 136 3.75 27.76 -10.51
N LEU A 137 3.39 26.50 -10.25
CA LEU A 137 3.41 25.92 -8.91
C LEU A 137 4.80 25.41 -8.53
N ARG A 138 5.07 25.52 -7.23
CA ARG A 138 6.24 24.95 -6.56
C ARG A 138 5.85 23.69 -5.80
N GLU A 139 6.84 22.82 -5.58
CA GLU A 139 6.70 21.50 -4.95
C GLU A 139 6.27 21.56 -3.48
N ASP A 140 6.54 22.66 -2.79
CA ASP A 140 6.32 22.85 -1.36
C ASP A 140 4.83 22.96 -0.96
N GLU A 141 3.97 23.44 -1.86
CA GLU A 141 2.54 23.65 -1.59
C GLU A 141 1.61 22.74 -2.43
N ASN A 142 2.16 21.92 -3.31
CA ASN A 142 1.41 21.21 -4.36
C ASN A 142 1.80 19.75 -4.47
N ILE A 143 0.87 18.91 -4.98
CA ILE A 143 1.15 17.49 -5.18
C ILE A 143 1.92 17.30 -6.49
N ALA A 144 2.93 16.43 -6.45
CA ALA A 144 3.72 16.07 -7.62
C ALA A 144 2.96 15.07 -8.49
N ILE A 145 2.86 15.38 -9.78
CA ILE A 145 2.28 14.51 -10.80
C ILE A 145 3.32 14.16 -11.86
N TYR A 146 3.30 12.92 -12.32
CA TYR A 146 4.10 12.44 -13.43
C TYR A 146 3.18 11.93 -14.53
N ILE A 147 3.22 12.62 -15.66
CA ILE A 147 2.39 12.36 -16.86
C ILE A 147 3.22 12.72 -18.08
N ASP A 148 3.10 11.92 -19.15
CA ASP A 148 3.82 12.14 -20.42
C ASP A 148 5.34 12.31 -20.25
N LYS A 149 5.93 11.57 -19.31
CA LYS A 149 7.35 11.61 -18.92
C LYS A 149 7.84 12.94 -18.34
N LYS A 150 6.94 13.79 -17.88
CA LYS A 150 7.25 15.07 -17.24
C LYS A 150 6.71 15.10 -15.81
N ASN A 151 7.51 15.66 -14.91
CA ASN A 151 7.03 16.05 -13.60
C ASN A 151 6.33 17.41 -13.74
N MET A 152 5.13 17.52 -13.18
CA MET A 152 4.39 18.76 -13.01
C MET A 152 3.80 18.80 -11.61
N TYR A 153 3.16 19.92 -11.26
CA TYR A 153 2.56 20.14 -9.95
C TYR A 153 1.12 20.60 -10.12
N ILE A 154 0.25 20.20 -9.19
CA ILE A 154 -1.15 20.63 -9.15
C ILE A 154 -1.56 20.82 -7.68
N ASN A 155 -2.46 21.76 -7.42
CA ASN A 155 -3.05 21.90 -6.09
C ASN A 155 -3.83 20.62 -5.72
N SER A 156 -3.71 20.16 -4.47
CA SER A 156 -4.39 18.94 -4.01
C SER A 156 -5.91 19.03 -4.11
N ASN A 157 -6.50 20.19 -3.79
CA ASN A 157 -7.95 20.39 -3.87
C ASN A 157 -8.43 20.37 -5.32
N ASP A 158 -7.69 20.99 -6.24
CA ASP A 158 -8.01 20.96 -7.67
C ASP A 158 -7.99 19.51 -8.19
N PHE A 159 -6.96 18.74 -7.82
CA PHE A 159 -6.87 17.35 -8.21
C PHE A 159 -8.01 16.50 -7.60
N GLN A 160 -8.37 16.74 -6.34
CA GLN A 160 -9.51 16.08 -5.72
C GLN A 160 -10.83 16.39 -6.45
N LEU A 161 -11.05 17.65 -6.85
CA LEU A 161 -12.22 18.05 -7.62
C LEU A 161 -12.27 17.38 -9.00
N ILE A 162 -11.12 17.19 -9.67
CA ILE A 162 -11.05 16.46 -10.94
C ILE A 162 -11.51 15.01 -10.76
N LEU A 163 -11.05 14.34 -9.70
CA LEU A 163 -11.47 12.95 -9.42
C LEU A 163 -12.95 12.86 -9.06
N GLN A 164 -13.45 13.79 -8.24
CA GLN A 164 -14.86 13.82 -7.84
C GLN A 164 -15.82 14.00 -9.02
N LYS A 165 -15.45 14.81 -10.03
CA LYS A 165 -16.23 14.98 -11.27
C LYS A 165 -16.42 13.69 -12.05
N GLU A 166 -15.54 12.70 -11.86
CA GLU A 166 -15.59 11.40 -12.51
C GLU A 166 -16.06 10.29 -11.55
N ASP A 167 -16.74 10.68 -10.47
CA ASP A 167 -17.29 9.82 -9.41
C ASP A 167 -16.23 9.02 -8.62
N ILE A 168 -15.00 9.54 -8.53
CA ILE A 168 -13.89 8.93 -7.80
C ILE A 168 -13.71 9.64 -6.45
N LEU A 169 -14.14 8.97 -5.37
CA LEU A 169 -14.07 9.50 -4.00
C LEU A 169 -12.82 8.99 -3.28
N ILE A 170 -11.69 9.69 -3.50
CA ILE A 170 -10.43 9.47 -2.80
C ILE A 170 -10.09 10.73 -2.01
N SER A 171 -9.69 10.57 -0.75
CA SER A 171 -9.14 11.68 0.04
C SER A 171 -7.68 11.87 -0.32
N ILE A 172 -7.31 13.09 -0.70
CA ILE A 172 -5.96 13.47 -1.12
C ILE A 172 -5.41 14.51 -0.16
#